data_AF-A0A6I3JA79-F1
#
_entry.id   AF-A0A6I3JA79-F1
#
_cell.length_a   1.000
_cell.length_b   1.000
_cell.length_c   1.000
_cell.angle_alpha   90.00
_cell.angle_beta   90.00
_cell.angle_gamma   90.00
#
_symmetry.space_group_name_H-M   'P 1'
#
loop_
_entity.id
_entity.type
_entity.pdbx_description
1 polymer ?
#
loop_
_entity_poly.entity_id
_entity_poly.type
_entity_poly.pdbx_seq_one_letter_code
_entity_poly.pdbx_strand_id
1 'polypeptide(L)' 'MAANPPGDISDAKFLTVAEVAAMMRVSKMTVYRLVHNGDLAAVRVGRSFRVREEDANEYIRRSFYDAG' A
#
# COMPACT_ATOMS: atom_id res chain seq x y z
N MET A 1 13.89 14.56 22.31
CA MET A 1 13.49 14.61 20.90
C MET A 1 14.28 13.51 20.19
N ALA A 2 13.80 12.28 20.25
CA ALA A 2 14.50 11.13 19.70
C ALA A 2 14.16 11.02 18.21
N ALA A 3 15.18 11.13 17.37
CA ALA A 3 15.08 10.83 15.95
C ALA A 3 14.98 9.30 15.84
N ASN A 4 13.80 8.79 15.49
CA ASN A 4 13.65 7.37 15.14
C ASN A 4 14.48 7.09 13.88
N PRO A 5 15.38 6.09 13.89
CA PRO A 5 16.11 5.71 12.69
C PRO A 5 15.13 5.15 11.64
N PRO A 6 15.38 5.39 10.34
CA PRO A 6 14.57 4.79 9.27
C PRO A 6 14.85 3.28 9.25
N GLY A 7 14.06 2.50 9.98
CA GLY A 7 14.28 1.06 10.13
C GLY A 7 13.47 0.37 11.21
N ASP A 8 12.80 1.11 12.09
CA ASP A 8 11.89 0.52 13.08
C ASP A 8 10.60 0.01 12.39
N ILE A 9 10.47 -1.32 12.30
CA ILE A 9 9.24 -2.01 11.86
C ILE A 9 8.04 -1.60 12.74
N SER A 10 8.31 -1.06 13.93
CA SER A 10 7.37 -0.53 14.91
C SER A 10 6.54 0.67 14.41
N ASP A 11 7.02 1.44 13.43
CA ASP A 11 6.31 2.61 12.87
C ASP A 11 5.69 2.33 11.47
N ALA A 12 5.87 1.13 10.92
CA ALA A 12 5.32 0.76 9.62
C ALA A 12 3.79 0.62 9.70
N LYS A 13 3.06 1.61 9.20
CA LYS A 13 1.59 1.58 9.10
C LYS A 13 1.14 0.62 8.00
N PHE A 14 0.48 -0.46 8.41
CA PHE A 14 -0.10 -1.45 7.50
C PHE A 14 -1.60 -1.21 7.31
N LEU A 15 -1.97 -0.90 6.09
CA LEU A 15 -3.34 -0.71 5.65
C LEU A 15 -3.94 -2.04 5.19
N THR A 16 -5.23 -2.21 5.42
CA THR A 16 -6.02 -3.27 4.79
C THR A 16 -6.34 -2.90 3.34
N VAL A 17 -6.71 -3.92 2.55
CA VAL A 17 -7.21 -3.74 1.18
C VAL A 17 -8.37 -2.74 1.11
N ALA A 18 -9.23 -2.70 2.13
CA ALA A 18 -10.36 -1.78 2.17
C ALA A 18 -9.92 -0.32 2.38
N GLU A 19 -8.94 -0.08 3.26
CA GLU A 19 -8.39 1.26 3.52
C GLU A 19 -7.63 1.78 2.30
N VAL A 20 -6.83 0.94 1.64
CA VAL A 20 -6.15 1.30 0.38
C VAL A 20 -7.16 1.65 -0.71
N ALA A 21 -8.23 0.85 -0.85
CA ALA A 21 -9.28 1.11 -1.84
C ALA A 21 -9.94 2.48 -1.60
N ALA A 22 -10.23 2.81 -0.34
CA ALA A 22 -10.78 4.11 0.04
C ALA A 22 -9.81 5.27 -0.25
N MET A 23 -8.53 5.09 0.07
CA MET A 23 -7.47 6.07 -0.18
C MET A 23 -7.30 6.37 -1.68
N MET A 24 -7.25 5.32 -2.50
CA MET A 24 -7.07 5.41 -3.95
C MET A 24 -8.38 5.73 -4.71
N ARG A 25 -9.53 5.74 -4.03
CA ARG A 25 -10.87 5.88 -4.62
C ARG A 25 -11.17 4.83 -5.70
N VAL A 26 -10.72 3.60 -5.48
CA VAL A 26 -10.97 2.46 -6.37
C VAL A 26 -11.76 1.35 -5.68
N SER A 27 -12.21 0.36 -6.43
CA SER A 27 -12.87 -0.81 -5.85
C SER A 27 -11.85 -1.72 -5.13
N LYS A 28 -12.29 -2.50 -4.13
CA LYS A 28 -11.47 -3.55 -3.51
C LYS A 28 -10.95 -4.57 -4.55
N MET A 29 -11.75 -4.85 -5.58
CA MET A 29 -11.35 -5.74 -6.68
C MET A 29 -10.14 -5.19 -7.45
N THR A 30 -10.10 -3.87 -7.67
CA THR A 30 -8.94 -3.21 -8.30
C THR A 30 -7.69 -3.41 -7.45
N VAL A 31 -7.77 -3.17 -6.14
CA VAL A 31 -6.63 -3.38 -5.23
C VAL A 31 -6.19 -4.84 -5.24
N TYR A 32 -7.12 -5.80 -5.18
CA TYR A 32 -6.78 -7.23 -5.28
C TYR A 32 -6.06 -7.57 -6.59
N ARG A 33 -6.51 -7.01 -7.72
CA ARG A 33 -5.83 -7.20 -9.01
C ARG A 33 -4.41 -6.65 -8.98
N LEU A 34 -4.21 -5.44 -8.46
CA LEU A 34 -2.87 -4.83 -8.36
C LEU A 34 -1.93 -5.67 -7.50
N VAL A 35 -2.42 -6.16 -6.36
CA VAL A 35 -1.62 -7.04 -5.49
C VAL A 35 -1.30 -8.37 -6.18
N HIS A 36 -2.27 -8.97 -6.88
CA HIS A 36 -2.07 -10.27 -7.53
C HIS A 36 -1.16 -10.18 -8.77
N ASN A 37 -1.23 -9.07 -9.49
CA ASN A 37 -0.36 -8.78 -10.63
C ASN A 37 1.07 -8.38 -10.22
N GLY A 38 1.27 -8.05 -8.93
CA GLY A 38 2.56 -7.55 -8.42
C GLY A 38 2.78 -6.05 -8.65
N ASP A 39 1.78 -5.33 -9.15
CA ASP A 39 1.81 -3.88 -9.34
C ASP A 39 1.84 -3.11 -8.00
N LEU A 40 1.20 -3.67 -6.97
CA LEU A 40 1.15 -3.11 -5.62
C LEU A 40 1.77 -4.08 -4.61
N ALA A 41 2.84 -3.64 -3.94
CA ALA A 41 3.50 -4.42 -2.92
C ALA A 41 2.57 -4.67 -1.72
N ALA A 42 2.43 -5.94 -1.33
CA ALA A 42 1.61 -6.33 -0.19
C ALA A 42 2.22 -7.52 0.55
N VAL A 43 2.03 -7.53 1.87
CA VAL A 43 2.40 -8.62 2.77
C VAL A 43 1.16 -9.45 3.08
N ARG A 44 1.26 -10.77 2.91
CA ARG A 44 0.20 -11.70 3.30
C ARG A 44 0.29 -11.97 4.81
N VAL A 45 -0.77 -11.63 5.54
CA VAL A 45 -0.91 -11.89 6.97
C VAL A 45 -2.11 -12.81 7.17
N GLY A 46 -1.83 -14.12 7.34
CA GLY A 46 -2.84 -15.16 7.41
C GLY A 46 -3.65 -15.25 6.10
N ARG A 47 -4.94 -14.95 6.19
CA ARG A 47 -5.90 -15.00 5.06
C ARG A 47 -6.08 -13.66 4.34
N SER A 48 -5.46 -12.60 4.85
CA SER A 48 -5.66 -11.23 4.36
C SER A 48 -4.34 -10.63 3.87
N PHE A 49 -4.46 -9.66 2.97
CA PHE A 49 -3.33 -8.85 2.53
C PHE A 49 -3.26 -7.55 3.32
N ARG A 50 -2.03 -7.12 3.60
CA ARG A 50 -1.68 -5.84 4.21
C ARG A 50 -0.74 -5.11 3.27
N VAL A 51 -1.00 -3.84 3.05
CA VAL A 51 -0.19 -2.96 2.19
C VAL A 51 0.43 -1.93 3.09
N ARG A 52 1.72 -1.61 2.91
CA ARG A 52 2.31 -0.50 3.68
C ARG A 52 1.79 0.81 3.12
N GLU A 53 1.59 1.79 4.00
CA GLU A 53 1.17 3.13 3.57
C GLU A 53 2.15 3.74 2.54
N GLU A 54 3.45 3.52 2.72
CA GLU A 54 4.51 3.94 1.78
C GLU A 54 4.31 3.36 0.37
N ASP A 55 4.01 2.05 0.26
CA ASP A 55 3.84 1.35 -1.01
C ASP A 55 2.60 1.84 -1.77
N ALA A 56 1.50 2.05 -1.04
CA ALA A 56 0.27 2.59 -1.63
C ALA A 56 0.48 4.01 -2.16
N ASN A 57 1.17 4.85 -1.38
CA ASN A 57 1.46 6.22 -1.77
C ASN A 57 2.45 6.30 -2.94
N GLU A 58 3.46 5.44 -2.98
CA GLU A 58 4.38 5.32 -4.11
C GLU A 58 3.64 4.87 -5.38
N TYR A 59 2.75 3.89 -5.29
CA TYR A 59 1.94 3.46 -6.42
C TYR A 59 1.09 4.60 -7.00
N ILE A 60 0.45 5.39 -6.13
CA ILE A 60 -0.34 6.57 -6.55
C ILE A 60 0.56 7.56 -7.28
N ARG A 61 1.73 7.90 -6.71
CA ARG A 61 2.71 8.80 -7.34
C ARG A 61 3.12 8.30 -8.72
N ARG A 62 3.54 7.04 -8.84
CA ARG A 62 3.93 6.43 -10.12
C ARG A 62 2.81 6.45 -11.15
N SER A 63 1.58 6.16 -10.73
CA SER A 63 0.40 6.17 -11.62
C SER A 63 0.06 7.57 -12.15
N PHE A 64 0.36 8.64 -11.40
CA PHE A 64 0.20 10.01 -11.89
C PHE A 64 1.23 10.40 -12.96
N TYR A 65 2.44 9.83 -12.93
CA TYR A 65 3.49 10.13 -13.92
C TYR A 65 3.31 9.38 -15.26
N ASP A 66 2.57 8.28 -15.30
CA ASP A 66 2.31 7.51 -16.53
C ASP A 66 1.17 8.11 -17.39
N ALA A 67 0.34 8.98 -16.81
CA ALA A 67 -0.84 9.55 -17.44
C ALA A 67 -0.64 10.98 -18.01
N GLY A 68 0.60 11.47 -18.08
CA GLY A 68 0.97 12.80 -18.62
C GLY A 68 1.95 12.70 -19.77
#